data_AF-A0A8J7E797-F1
#
_entry.id   AF-A0A8J7E797-F1
#
_cell.length_a   1.000
_cell.length_b   1.000
_cell.length_c   1.000
_cell.angle_alpha   90.00
_cell.angle_beta   90.00
_cell.angle_gamma   90.00
#
_symmetry.space_group_name_H-M   'P 1'
#
loop_
_entity.id
_entity.type
_entity.pdbx_description
1 polymer ?
#
loop_
_entity_poly.entity_id
_entity_poly.type
_entity_poly.pdbx_seq_one_letter_code
_entity_poly.pdbx_strand_id
1 'polypeptide(L)'
;MKKRQDFQTLTEVEYNGIKFTIHHLIIAKSLNYQSDLLSDLEEKLNKLNIHTLSYNKISFEPENLKLSAEDQNLIDLIAKHTPDWVPSEVDSAVITVKHKKAIELSDQLNSIFVNAAVLTTALLEALINLYLSIKCIESGRKDVFSIIEPADLKKKWQVVPCIFLEEYKLPFDSSPGQELKEVIDIRNSIVHYKPKVTATNGEELSGSRMERVHIEKYVERVRKIKAFLELPKKLLDNLDRYHEAPELVGLLGNSIGLSAEDEEEMLS
;
A
#
# COMPACT_ATOMS: atom_id res chain seq x y z
N MET A 1 27.82 6.13 7.42
CA MET A 1 27.54 4.91 6.64
C MET A 1 26.58 4.03 7.43
N LYS A 2 25.29 4.02 7.08
CA LYS A 2 24.34 3.03 7.65
C LYS A 2 24.73 1.66 7.09
N LYS A 3 24.95 0.67 7.96
CA LYS A 3 25.23 -0.72 7.57
C LYS A 3 24.10 -1.18 6.64
N ARG A 4 24.44 -1.68 5.45
CA ARG A 4 23.49 -2.47 4.65
C ARG A 4 23.11 -3.67 5.52
N GLN A 5 21.85 -3.74 5.94
CA GLN A 5 21.30 -4.98 6.50
C GLN A 5 21.32 -6.00 5.36
N ASP A 6 21.95 -7.14 5.59
CA ASP A 6 21.97 -8.25 4.64
C ASP A 6 20.53 -8.78 4.50
N PHE A 7 19.89 -8.50 3.37
CA PHE A 7 18.50 -8.87 3.08
C PHE A 7 18.32 -10.35 2.68
N GLN A 8 19.31 -11.21 2.94
CA GLN A 8 19.31 -12.62 2.53
C GLN A 8 19.25 -13.56 3.73
N THR A 9 18.17 -13.52 4.50
CA THR A 9 17.78 -14.70 5.29
C THR A 9 16.70 -15.43 4.52
N LEU A 10 17.13 -16.43 3.74
CA LEU A 10 16.22 -17.44 3.21
C LEU A 10 15.79 -18.30 4.40
N THR A 11 14.54 -18.17 4.83
CA THR A 11 13.99 -19.04 5.87
C THR A 11 13.48 -20.31 5.21
N GLU A 12 14.16 -21.43 5.45
CA GLU A 12 13.66 -22.76 5.12
C GLU A 12 12.65 -23.18 6.19
N VAL A 13 11.50 -23.65 5.74
CA VAL A 13 10.39 -24.04 6.61
C VAL A 13 9.92 -25.42 6.17
N GLU A 14 9.53 -26.24 7.15
CA GLU A 14 8.98 -27.56 6.92
C GLU A 14 7.55 -27.63 7.47
N TYR A 15 6.63 -28.12 6.65
CA TYR A 15 5.23 -28.35 7.01
C TYR A 15 4.76 -29.68 6.42
N ASN A 16 4.24 -30.60 7.24
CA ASN A 16 3.83 -31.94 6.81
C ASN A 16 4.88 -32.68 5.96
N GLY A 17 6.17 -32.54 6.30
CA GLY A 17 7.29 -33.13 5.54
C GLY A 17 7.60 -32.45 4.21
N ILE A 18 6.95 -31.32 3.91
CA ILE A 18 7.21 -30.49 2.73
C ILE A 18 8.12 -29.35 3.14
N LYS A 19 9.30 -29.30 2.53
CA LYS A 19 10.28 -28.22 2.72
C LYS A 19 10.10 -27.14 1.65
N PHE A 20 10.08 -25.89 2.07
CA PHE A 20 10.00 -24.74 1.15
C PHE A 20 10.74 -23.53 1.73
N THR A 21 11.06 -22.59 0.83
CA THR A 21 11.78 -21.37 1.18
C THR A 21 10.85 -20.17 1.06
N ILE A 22 10.83 -19.34 2.09
CA ILE A 22 9.99 -18.15 2.15
C ILE A 22 10.76 -16.96 1.57
N HIS A 23 10.55 -16.68 0.28
CA HIS A 23 11.21 -15.56 -0.42
C HIS A 23 10.49 -14.21 -0.24
N HIS A 24 9.21 -14.22 0.12
CA HIS A 24 8.40 -13.00 0.20
C HIS A 24 8.60 -12.17 1.47
N LEU A 25 9.47 -12.60 2.39
CA LEU A 25 9.83 -11.83 3.60
C LEU A 25 10.33 -10.42 3.27
N ILE A 26 11.05 -10.25 2.17
CA ILE A 26 11.53 -8.94 1.71
C ILE A 26 10.34 -8.04 1.34
N ILE A 27 9.30 -8.60 0.71
CA ILE A 27 8.09 -7.87 0.32
C ILE A 27 7.31 -7.46 1.57
N ALA A 28 7.14 -8.37 2.53
CA ALA A 28 6.47 -8.09 3.80
C ALA A 28 7.20 -6.99 4.60
N LYS A 29 8.53 -7.07 4.74
CA LYS A 29 9.34 -6.01 5.37
C LYS A 29 9.21 -4.68 4.64
N SER A 30 9.13 -4.70 3.31
CA SER A 30 8.94 -3.49 2.50
C SER A 30 7.56 -2.86 2.73
N LEU A 31 6.52 -3.67 2.93
CA LEU A 31 5.18 -3.19 3.31
C LEU A 31 5.15 -2.58 4.71
N ASN A 32 5.82 -3.21 5.69
CA ASN A 32 5.94 -2.64 7.04
C ASN A 32 6.65 -1.28 6.98
N TYR A 33 7.72 -1.16 6.19
CA TYR A 33 8.37 0.13 5.95
C TYR A 33 7.42 1.16 5.31
N GLN A 34 6.52 0.77 4.40
CA GLN A 34 5.49 1.70 3.90
C GLN A 34 4.49 2.12 4.99
N SER A 35 4.16 1.23 5.93
CA SER A 35 3.30 1.53 7.09
C SER A 35 3.93 2.57 8.01
N ASP A 36 5.23 2.44 8.29
CA ASP A 36 5.98 3.40 9.12
C ASP A 36 6.01 4.78 8.44
N LEU A 37 6.34 4.81 7.14
CA LEU A 37 6.33 6.04 6.35
C LEU A 37 4.94 6.69 6.31
N LEU A 38 3.88 5.89 6.24
CA LEU A 38 2.51 6.41 6.28
C LEU A 38 2.21 7.06 7.62
N SER A 39 2.62 6.44 8.73
CA SER A 39 2.39 6.95 10.08
C SER A 39 3.11 8.30 10.29
N ASP A 40 4.38 8.39 9.88
CA ASP A 40 5.15 9.63 9.87
C ASP A 40 4.47 10.72 9.01
N LEU A 41 3.91 10.33 7.87
CA LEU A 41 3.24 11.25 6.96
C LEU A 41 1.89 11.74 7.52
N GLU A 42 1.10 10.85 8.13
CA GLU A 42 -0.14 11.21 8.83
C GLU A 42 0.13 12.24 9.94
N GLU A 43 1.19 12.04 10.74
CA GLU A 43 1.57 13.01 11.77
C GLU A 43 1.88 14.39 11.17
N LYS A 44 2.64 14.44 10.06
CA LYS A 44 2.97 15.68 9.35
C LYS A 44 1.73 16.35 8.76
N LEU A 45 0.82 15.57 8.16
CA LEU A 45 -0.42 16.07 7.56
C LEU A 45 -1.35 16.65 8.64
N ASN A 46 -1.46 15.99 9.79
CA ASN A 46 -2.28 16.45 10.92
C ASN A 46 -1.73 17.75 11.52
N LYS A 47 -0.39 17.89 11.66
CA LYS A 47 0.24 19.13 12.13
C LYS A 47 -0.03 20.34 11.23
N LEU A 48 -0.28 20.11 9.94
CA LEU A 48 -0.58 21.15 8.97
C LEU A 48 -2.07 21.54 8.92
N ASN A 49 -2.93 20.95 9.76
CA ASN A 49 -4.38 21.19 9.79
C ASN A 49 -5.04 21.09 8.38
N ILE A 50 -4.56 20.19 7.53
CA ILE A 50 -4.95 20.13 6.11
C ILE A 50 -6.44 19.82 5.91
N HIS A 51 -7.12 19.28 6.93
CA HIS A 51 -8.57 19.11 6.95
C HIS A 51 -9.36 20.40 6.61
N THR A 52 -8.77 21.59 6.72
CA THR A 52 -9.40 22.88 6.39
C THR A 52 -8.99 23.46 5.04
N LEU A 53 -8.07 22.85 4.30
CA LEU A 53 -7.61 23.35 3.00
C LEU A 53 -8.55 22.87 1.88
N SER A 54 -9.59 23.67 1.61
CA SER A 54 -10.40 23.57 0.39
C SER A 54 -9.88 24.57 -0.65
N TYR A 55 -9.39 24.09 -1.79
CA TYR A 55 -8.84 24.88 -2.90
C TYR A 55 -9.83 25.90 -3.46
N ASN A 56 -11.13 25.63 -3.35
CA ASN A 56 -12.20 26.50 -3.85
C ASN A 56 -12.68 27.56 -2.84
N LYS A 57 -12.12 27.57 -1.63
CA LYS A 57 -12.41 28.54 -0.56
C LYS A 57 -11.17 28.72 0.31
N ILE A 58 -10.10 29.21 -0.30
CA ILE A 58 -8.97 29.69 0.47
C ILE A 58 -9.34 31.08 1.03
N SER A 59 -10.11 31.10 2.11
CA SER A 59 -10.00 32.18 3.11
C SER A 59 -9.05 31.66 4.17
N PHE A 60 -7.76 31.93 4.00
CA PHE A 60 -6.80 31.69 5.08
C PHE A 60 -7.14 32.66 6.20
N GLU A 61 -7.73 32.17 7.30
CA GLU A 61 -7.62 32.90 8.56
C GLU A 61 -6.20 32.65 9.09
N PRO A 62 -5.33 33.67 9.13
CA PRO A 62 -3.90 33.49 9.43
C PRO A 62 -3.62 32.99 10.85
N GLU A 63 -4.60 33.06 11.74
CA GLU A 63 -4.36 33.13 13.18
C GLU A 63 -4.03 31.79 13.86
N ASN A 64 -4.24 30.64 13.19
CA ASN A 64 -4.22 29.34 13.89
C ASN A 64 -3.17 28.32 13.42
N LEU A 65 -2.18 28.72 12.63
CA LEU A 65 -1.07 27.82 12.23
C LEU A 65 0.26 28.37 12.73
N LYS A 66 0.81 27.76 13.79
CA LYS A 66 2.20 27.98 14.21
C LYS A 66 3.13 27.49 13.10
N LEU A 67 3.80 28.43 12.44
CA LEU A 67 4.89 28.14 11.51
C LEU A 67 5.99 27.36 12.23
N SER A 68 6.66 26.45 11.51
CA SER A 68 7.85 25.81 12.05
C SER A 68 8.94 26.86 12.27
N ALA A 69 9.90 26.61 13.17
CA ALA A 69 11.01 27.54 13.41
C ALA A 69 11.85 27.79 12.15
N GLU A 70 11.93 26.81 11.23
CA GLU A 70 12.61 26.94 9.95
C GLU A 70 11.82 27.83 8.97
N ASP A 71 10.50 27.64 8.89
CA ASP A 71 9.64 28.48 8.04
C ASP A 71 9.60 29.93 8.55
N GLN A 72 9.57 30.10 9.88
CA GLN A 72 9.64 31.41 10.53
C GLN A 72 11.01 32.06 10.26
N ASN A 73 12.12 31.32 10.38
CA ASN A 73 13.45 31.82 10.05
C ASN A 73 13.57 32.23 8.57
N LEU A 74 12.95 31.50 7.64
CA LEU A 74 12.96 31.84 6.23
C LEU A 74 12.17 33.14 5.98
N ILE A 75 11.00 33.28 6.60
CA ILE A 75 10.19 34.49 6.55
C ILE A 75 10.92 35.68 7.16
N ASP A 76 11.56 35.49 8.32
CA ASP A 76 12.33 36.53 9.02
C ASP A 76 13.58 36.94 8.20
N LEU A 77 14.24 35.99 7.53
CA LEU A 77 15.38 36.25 6.65
C LEU A 77 14.96 37.07 5.43
N ILE A 78 13.82 36.73 4.83
CA ILE A 78 13.26 37.47 3.69
C ILE A 78 12.87 38.89 4.14
N ALA A 79 12.11 39.02 5.23
CA ALA A 79 11.69 40.31 5.80
C ALA A 79 12.88 41.21 6.17
N LYS A 80 13.95 40.63 6.72
CA LYS A 80 15.20 41.35 7.05
C LYS A 80 15.89 41.95 5.82
N HIS A 81 15.73 41.36 4.64
CA HIS A 81 16.37 41.82 3.39
C HIS A 81 15.41 42.56 2.46
N THR A 82 14.13 42.70 2.85
CA THR A 82 13.10 43.44 2.12
C THR A 82 12.27 44.31 3.08
N PRO A 83 12.83 45.41 3.60
CA PRO A 83 12.20 46.22 4.65
C PRO A 83 10.91 46.96 4.22
N ASP A 84 10.61 47.04 2.93
CA ASP A 84 9.42 47.71 2.38
C ASP A 84 8.24 46.75 2.13
N TRP A 85 8.29 45.53 2.66
CA TRP A 85 7.27 44.50 2.41
C TRP A 85 5.90 44.88 2.97
N VAL A 86 4.90 44.90 2.11
CA VAL A 86 3.50 45.14 2.48
C VAL A 86 2.93 43.83 3.07
N PRO A 87 2.07 43.85 4.10
CA PRO A 87 1.48 42.63 4.69
C PRO A 87 0.92 41.60 3.67
N SER A 88 0.38 42.09 2.54
CA SER A 88 -0.08 41.25 1.43
C SER A 88 1.01 40.41 0.74
N GLU A 89 2.28 40.86 0.78
CA GLU A 89 3.42 40.14 0.20
C GLU A 89 3.94 39.05 1.13
N VAL A 90 3.88 39.28 2.45
CA VAL A 90 4.10 38.26 3.49
C VAL A 90 3.06 37.15 3.37
N ASP A 91 1.78 37.50 3.21
CA ASP A 91 0.69 36.54 3.01
C ASP A 91 0.93 35.70 1.74
N SER A 92 1.34 36.32 0.64
CA SER A 92 1.67 35.64 -0.61
C SER A 92 2.85 34.66 -0.47
N ALA A 93 3.89 35.04 0.27
CA ALA A 93 5.04 34.16 0.52
C ALA A 93 4.67 32.97 1.43
N VAL A 94 3.88 33.21 2.48
CA VAL A 94 3.34 32.16 3.36
C VAL A 94 2.45 31.19 2.56
N ILE A 95 1.59 31.70 1.68
CA ILE A 95 0.77 30.88 0.78
C ILE A 95 1.64 30.03 -0.14
N THR A 96 2.70 30.61 -0.70
CA THR A 96 3.63 29.90 -1.61
C THR A 96 4.37 28.76 -0.89
N VAL A 97 4.89 28.99 0.32
CA VAL A 97 5.56 27.96 1.13
C VAL A 97 4.58 26.84 1.49
N LYS A 98 3.36 27.18 1.95
CA LYS A 98 2.31 26.20 2.27
C LYS A 98 1.91 25.37 1.05
N HIS A 99 1.76 26.01 -0.11
CA HIS A 99 1.43 25.34 -1.35
C HIS A 99 2.53 24.36 -1.78
N LYS A 100 3.80 24.77 -1.73
CA LYS A 100 4.94 23.90 -2.01
C LYS A 100 4.96 22.69 -1.07
N LYS A 101 4.73 22.92 0.23
CA LYS A 101 4.70 21.83 1.23
C LYS A 101 3.56 20.84 0.99
N ALA A 102 2.38 21.34 0.62
CA ALA A 102 1.24 20.49 0.27
C ALA A 102 1.51 19.62 -0.97
N ILE A 103 2.21 20.16 -1.98
CA ILE A 103 2.66 19.37 -3.14
C ILE A 103 3.63 18.27 -2.72
N GLU A 104 4.66 18.60 -1.94
CA GLU A 104 5.65 17.63 -1.45
C GLU A 104 4.99 16.46 -0.70
N LEU A 105 4.05 16.76 0.19
CA LEU A 105 3.34 15.75 0.98
C LEU A 105 2.38 14.93 0.12
N SER A 106 1.71 15.56 -0.86
CA SER A 106 0.91 14.84 -1.85
C SER A 106 1.78 13.86 -2.66
N ASP A 107 3.00 14.23 -3.04
CA ASP A 107 3.91 13.35 -3.77
C ASP A 107 4.41 12.19 -2.92
N GLN A 108 4.74 12.43 -1.65
CA GLN A 108 5.06 11.36 -0.72
C GLN A 108 3.88 10.40 -0.55
N LEU A 109 2.66 10.91 -0.36
CA LEU A 109 1.46 10.10 -0.22
C LEU A 109 1.19 9.25 -1.46
N ASN A 110 1.34 9.83 -2.66
CA ASN A 110 1.16 9.11 -3.92
C ASN A 110 2.22 8.02 -4.11
N SER A 111 3.47 8.29 -3.72
CA SER A 111 4.56 7.30 -3.73
C SER A 111 4.26 6.12 -2.82
N ILE A 112 3.87 6.37 -1.56
CA ILE A 112 3.48 5.32 -0.61
C ILE A 112 2.29 4.53 -1.15
N PHE A 113 1.30 5.19 -1.74
CA PHE A 113 0.14 4.52 -2.31
C PHE A 113 0.49 3.57 -3.47
N VAL A 114 1.32 4.02 -4.41
CA VAL A 114 1.81 3.20 -5.52
C VAL A 114 2.55 1.98 -4.98
N ASN A 115 3.48 2.21 -4.05
CA ASN A 115 4.28 1.13 -3.45
C ASN A 115 3.40 0.13 -2.69
N ALA A 116 2.47 0.61 -1.86
CA ALA A 116 1.54 -0.24 -1.13
C ALA A 116 0.73 -1.11 -2.10
N ALA A 117 0.15 -0.55 -3.16
CA ALA A 117 -0.61 -1.34 -4.12
C ALA A 117 0.24 -2.42 -4.83
N VAL A 118 1.43 -2.06 -5.31
CA VAL A 118 2.32 -2.99 -6.01
C VAL A 118 2.83 -4.08 -5.07
N LEU A 119 3.36 -3.71 -3.91
CA LEU A 119 3.91 -4.64 -2.94
C LEU A 119 2.83 -5.55 -2.34
N THR A 120 1.64 -5.02 -2.05
CA THR A 120 0.50 -5.85 -1.58
C THR A 120 0.14 -6.88 -2.64
N THR A 121 -0.03 -6.49 -3.91
CA THR A 121 -0.36 -7.49 -4.96
C THR A 121 0.73 -8.54 -5.14
N ALA A 122 2.01 -8.16 -5.05
CA ALA A 122 3.12 -9.10 -5.15
C ALA A 122 3.14 -10.08 -3.96
N LEU A 123 2.86 -9.59 -2.74
CA LEU A 123 2.78 -10.43 -1.56
C LEU A 123 1.59 -11.39 -1.63
N LEU A 124 0.41 -10.90 -2.02
CA LEU A 124 -0.79 -11.73 -2.18
C LEU A 124 -0.60 -12.84 -3.21
N GLU A 125 0.09 -12.54 -4.31
CA GLU A 125 0.47 -13.50 -5.34
C GLU A 125 1.42 -14.57 -4.79
N ALA A 126 2.45 -14.17 -4.04
CA ALA A 126 3.39 -15.10 -3.42
C ALA A 126 2.72 -16.02 -2.40
N LEU A 127 1.88 -15.46 -1.52
CA LEU A 127 1.17 -16.19 -0.48
C LEU A 127 0.23 -17.26 -1.07
N ILE A 128 -0.59 -16.87 -2.06
CA ILE A 128 -1.54 -17.82 -2.64
C ILE A 128 -0.81 -18.89 -3.47
N ASN A 129 0.26 -18.54 -4.18
CA ASN A 129 1.04 -19.53 -4.93
C ASN A 129 1.73 -20.53 -4.01
N LEU A 130 2.24 -20.08 -2.86
CA LEU A 130 2.83 -20.97 -1.85
C LEU A 130 1.76 -21.91 -1.27
N TYR A 131 0.61 -21.37 -0.87
CA TYR A 131 -0.51 -22.17 -0.38
C TYR A 131 -0.95 -23.24 -1.40
N LEU A 132 -1.17 -22.84 -2.65
CA LEU A 132 -1.59 -23.75 -3.72
C LEU A 132 -0.52 -24.80 -4.04
N SER A 133 0.75 -24.44 -4.00
CA SER A 133 1.86 -25.39 -4.20
C SER A 133 1.84 -26.48 -3.14
N ILE A 134 1.71 -26.08 -1.86
CA ILE A 134 1.64 -27.02 -0.73
C ILE A 134 0.43 -27.95 -0.91
N LYS A 135 -0.74 -27.41 -1.25
CA LYS A 135 -1.94 -28.22 -1.46
C LYS A 135 -1.88 -29.16 -2.65
N CYS A 136 -1.24 -28.77 -3.75
CA CYS A 136 -0.96 -29.66 -4.86
C CYS A 136 -0.05 -30.82 -4.44
N ILE A 137 0.97 -30.56 -3.61
CA ILE A 137 1.88 -31.61 -3.10
C ILE A 137 1.14 -32.54 -2.13
N GLU A 138 0.43 -32.00 -1.13
CA GLU A 138 -0.31 -32.78 -0.13
C GLU A 138 -1.37 -33.70 -0.77
N SER A 139 -2.06 -33.21 -1.80
CA SER A 139 -3.06 -34.01 -2.52
C SER A 139 -2.49 -34.92 -3.61
N GLY A 140 -1.16 -34.93 -3.83
CA GLY A 140 -0.51 -35.70 -4.88
C GLY A 140 -0.78 -35.19 -6.31
N ARG A 141 -1.40 -34.01 -6.46
CA ARG A 141 -1.85 -33.41 -7.74
C ARG A 141 -0.88 -32.34 -8.23
N LYS A 142 0.39 -32.72 -8.46
CA LYS A 142 1.47 -31.76 -8.81
C LYS A 142 1.27 -31.11 -10.17
N ASP A 143 0.69 -31.83 -11.12
CA ASP A 143 0.35 -31.37 -12.47
C ASP A 143 -0.67 -30.23 -12.46
N VAL A 144 -1.61 -30.25 -11.51
CA VAL A 144 -2.63 -29.21 -11.34
C VAL A 144 -2.01 -27.84 -11.08
N PHE A 145 -0.87 -27.75 -10.39
CA PHE A 145 -0.23 -26.46 -10.11
C PHE A 145 0.08 -25.67 -11.39
N SER A 146 0.62 -26.34 -12.42
CA SER A 146 0.96 -25.71 -13.70
C SER A 146 -0.25 -25.14 -14.46
N ILE A 147 -1.45 -25.63 -14.14
CA ILE A 147 -2.72 -25.19 -14.75
C ILE A 147 -3.28 -23.98 -14.00
N ILE A 148 -3.13 -23.95 -12.68
CA ILE A 148 -3.72 -22.91 -11.82
C ILE A 148 -2.78 -21.73 -11.56
N GLU A 149 -1.46 -21.93 -11.62
CA GLU A 149 -0.46 -20.88 -11.46
C GLU A 149 -0.60 -19.74 -12.49
N PRO A 150 -0.97 -19.96 -13.76
CA PRO A 150 -1.16 -18.85 -14.69
C PRO A 150 -2.46 -18.05 -14.47
N ALA A 151 -3.34 -18.49 -13.57
CA ALA A 151 -4.60 -17.80 -13.31
C ALA A 151 -4.37 -16.38 -12.79
N ASP A 152 -5.27 -15.45 -13.13
CA ASP A 152 -5.19 -14.10 -12.60
C ASP A 152 -5.33 -14.09 -11.07
N LEU A 153 -4.67 -13.13 -10.40
CA LEU A 153 -4.61 -13.04 -8.94
C LEU A 153 -6.02 -13.07 -8.30
N LYS A 154 -7.00 -12.44 -8.95
CA LYS A 154 -8.38 -12.43 -8.47
C LYS A 154 -8.95 -13.86 -8.44
N LYS A 155 -8.82 -14.62 -9.53
CA LYS A 155 -9.26 -16.03 -9.59
C LYS A 155 -8.50 -16.91 -8.61
N LYS A 156 -7.19 -16.70 -8.43
CA LYS A 156 -6.37 -17.45 -7.48
C LYS A 156 -6.88 -17.36 -6.06
N TRP A 157 -7.38 -16.20 -5.65
CA TRP A 157 -7.99 -16.04 -4.33
C TRP A 157 -9.46 -16.47 -4.32
N GLN A 158 -10.24 -16.21 -5.36
CA GLN A 158 -11.69 -16.41 -5.30
C GLN A 158 -12.17 -17.82 -5.62
N VAL A 159 -11.48 -18.54 -6.51
CA VAL A 159 -12.01 -19.75 -7.15
C VAL A 159 -11.07 -20.94 -6.99
N VAL A 160 -9.76 -20.72 -7.20
CA VAL A 160 -8.78 -21.81 -7.19
C VAL A 160 -8.74 -22.58 -5.85
N PRO A 161 -8.92 -21.97 -4.66
CA PRO A 161 -8.92 -22.73 -3.41
C PRO A 161 -10.04 -23.77 -3.34
N CYS A 162 -11.15 -23.60 -4.09
CA CYS A 162 -12.24 -24.56 -4.15
C CYS A 162 -11.84 -25.94 -4.68
N ILE A 163 -10.68 -26.06 -5.35
CA ILE A 163 -10.11 -27.35 -5.81
C ILE A 163 -9.66 -28.22 -4.61
N PHE A 164 -9.36 -27.59 -3.48
CA PHE A 164 -8.86 -28.23 -2.25
C PHE A 164 -9.82 -28.06 -1.07
N LEU A 165 -10.63 -27.01 -1.08
CA LEU A 165 -11.57 -26.63 -0.03
C LEU A 165 -12.95 -26.40 -0.65
N GLU A 166 -13.79 -27.44 -0.79
CA GLU A 166 -15.05 -27.36 -1.55
C GLU A 166 -15.99 -26.24 -1.09
N GLU A 167 -16.01 -25.93 0.21
CA GLU A 167 -16.86 -24.90 0.78
C GLU A 167 -16.26 -23.49 0.75
N TYR A 168 -15.03 -23.34 0.26
CA TYR A 168 -14.33 -22.05 0.24
C TYR A 168 -15.14 -20.99 -0.50
N LYS A 169 -15.31 -19.84 0.17
CA LYS A 169 -15.97 -18.66 -0.41
C LYS A 169 -15.23 -17.40 -0.04
N LEU A 170 -14.99 -16.56 -1.04
CA LEU A 170 -14.61 -15.17 -0.89
C LEU A 170 -15.66 -14.29 -1.60
N PRO A 171 -16.71 -13.85 -0.90
CA PRO A 171 -17.78 -13.07 -1.51
C PRO A 171 -17.25 -11.78 -2.12
N PHE A 172 -17.65 -11.46 -3.34
CA PHE A 172 -17.15 -10.28 -4.05
C PHE A 172 -17.53 -8.98 -3.37
N ASP A 173 -18.71 -8.95 -2.76
CA ASP A 173 -19.28 -7.84 -1.99
C ASP A 173 -18.71 -7.71 -0.58
N SER A 174 -17.92 -8.69 -0.11
CA SER A 174 -17.21 -8.57 1.16
C SER A 174 -16.10 -7.51 1.09
N SER A 175 -15.75 -6.91 2.26
CA SER A 175 -14.65 -5.94 2.37
C SER A 175 -13.34 -6.46 1.73
N PRO A 176 -12.82 -7.65 2.07
CA PRO A 176 -11.59 -8.15 1.44
C PRO A 176 -11.75 -8.44 -0.06
N GLY A 177 -12.94 -8.82 -0.52
CA GLY A 177 -13.24 -9.01 -1.94
C GLY A 177 -13.17 -7.71 -2.75
N GLN A 178 -13.74 -6.63 -2.22
CA GLN A 178 -13.67 -5.31 -2.83
C GLN A 178 -12.26 -4.71 -2.76
N GLU A 179 -11.59 -4.82 -1.61
CA GLU A 179 -10.21 -4.37 -1.42
C GLU A 179 -9.25 -5.09 -2.39
N LEU A 180 -9.40 -6.41 -2.57
CA LEU A 180 -8.62 -7.20 -3.53
C LEU A 180 -8.84 -6.72 -4.98
N LYS A 181 -10.09 -6.46 -5.37
CA LYS A 181 -10.37 -5.91 -6.69
C LYS A 181 -9.71 -4.54 -6.87
N GLU A 182 -9.89 -3.66 -5.89
CA GLU A 182 -9.40 -2.29 -5.97
C GLU A 182 -7.86 -2.25 -6.09
N VAL A 183 -7.14 -3.02 -5.26
CA VAL A 183 -5.67 -3.05 -5.32
C VAL A 183 -5.15 -3.63 -6.65
N ILE A 184 -5.84 -4.63 -7.21
CA ILE A 184 -5.53 -5.18 -8.54
C ILE A 184 -5.76 -4.14 -9.64
N ASP A 185 -6.89 -3.44 -9.61
CA ASP A 185 -7.21 -2.41 -10.61
C ASP A 185 -6.19 -1.26 -10.57
N ILE A 186 -5.78 -0.85 -9.37
CA ILE A 186 -4.74 0.18 -9.17
C ILE A 186 -3.40 -0.32 -9.70
N ARG A 187 -2.95 -1.52 -9.30
CA ARG A 187 -1.70 -2.10 -9.83
C ARG A 187 -1.73 -2.18 -11.34
N ASN A 188 -2.84 -2.59 -11.94
CA ASN A 188 -2.98 -2.66 -13.38
C ASN A 188 -2.92 -1.28 -14.03
N SER A 189 -3.48 -0.25 -13.42
CA SER A 189 -3.36 1.14 -13.91
C SER A 189 -1.92 1.68 -13.86
N ILE A 190 -1.10 1.19 -12.93
CA ILE A 190 0.31 1.56 -12.77
C ILE A 190 1.18 0.81 -13.79
N VAL A 191 1.02 -0.52 -13.86
CA VAL A 191 1.92 -1.41 -14.62
C VAL A 191 1.50 -1.53 -16.09
N HIS A 192 0.20 -1.45 -16.38
CA HIS A 192 -0.36 -1.55 -17.73
C HIS A 192 -0.92 -0.21 -18.19
N TYR A 193 -0.06 0.82 -18.19
CA TYR A 193 -0.44 2.16 -18.61
C TYR A 193 -1.03 2.14 -20.02
N LYS A 194 -2.30 2.52 -20.14
CA LYS A 194 -2.99 2.63 -21.43
C LYS A 194 -2.94 4.08 -21.90
N PRO A 195 -2.38 4.37 -23.08
CA PRO A 195 -2.33 5.73 -23.59
C PRO A 195 -3.75 6.25 -23.86
N LYS A 196 -3.92 7.57 -23.80
CA LYS A 196 -5.09 8.24 -24.38
C LYS A 196 -4.74 8.56 -25.82
N VAL A 197 -5.53 8.04 -26.76
CA VAL A 197 -5.37 8.31 -28.19
C VAL A 197 -6.62 9.08 -28.62
N THR A 198 -6.42 10.29 -29.14
CA THR A 198 -7.47 11.11 -29.71
C THR A 198 -7.27 11.13 -31.23
N ALA A 199 -8.27 10.66 -31.97
CA ALA A 199 -8.27 10.68 -33.42
C ALA A 199 -8.63 12.09 -33.95
N THR A 200 -8.29 12.35 -35.22
CA THR A 200 -8.49 13.67 -35.85
C THR A 200 -9.98 14.05 -36.00
N ASN A 201 -10.87 13.06 -35.96
CA ASN A 201 -12.32 13.22 -35.96
C ASN A 201 -12.90 13.49 -34.54
N GLY A 202 -12.07 13.55 -33.51
CA GLY A 202 -12.47 13.78 -32.12
C GLY A 202 -12.82 12.51 -31.33
N GLU A 203 -12.69 11.31 -31.91
CA GLU A 203 -12.89 10.06 -31.17
C GLU A 203 -11.74 9.84 -30.17
N GLU A 204 -12.08 9.45 -28.94
CA GLU A 204 -11.11 9.22 -27.88
C GLU A 204 -11.12 7.76 -27.41
N LEU A 205 -9.96 7.12 -27.45
CA LEU A 205 -9.70 5.89 -26.71
C LEU A 205 -8.93 6.25 -25.45
N SER A 206 -9.58 6.14 -24.29
CA SER A 206 -8.95 6.31 -22.98
C SER A 206 -8.95 5.00 -22.22
N GLY A 207 -7.77 4.51 -21.84
CA GLY A 207 -7.68 3.42 -20.86
C GLY A 207 -7.56 3.91 -19.43
N SER A 208 -7.46 2.97 -18.49
CA SER A 208 -7.32 3.24 -17.06
C SER A 208 -6.05 4.05 -16.77
N ARG A 209 -6.19 5.12 -16.01
CA ARG A 209 -5.10 6.00 -15.58
C ARG A 209 -5.11 6.14 -14.06
N MET A 210 -3.93 6.17 -13.47
CA MET A 210 -3.80 6.60 -12.08
C MET A 210 -4.07 8.11 -12.01
N GLU A 211 -5.10 8.50 -11.28
CA GLU A 211 -5.30 9.89 -10.92
C GLU A 211 -4.35 10.27 -9.77
N ARG A 212 -3.58 11.33 -9.99
CA ARG A 212 -2.85 11.99 -8.90
C ARG A 212 -3.90 12.55 -7.96
N VAL A 213 -3.87 12.10 -6.71
CA VAL A 213 -4.84 12.59 -5.73
C VAL A 213 -4.35 13.89 -5.11
N HIS A 214 -5.20 14.91 -5.23
CA HIS A 214 -5.06 16.16 -4.51
C HIS A 214 -5.12 15.92 -3.01
N ILE A 215 -4.38 16.73 -2.26
CA ILE A 215 -4.28 16.59 -0.80
C ILE A 215 -5.65 16.62 -0.09
N GLU A 216 -6.68 17.21 -0.70
CA GLU A 216 -8.04 17.24 -0.18
C GLU A 216 -8.67 15.85 0.01
N LYS A 217 -8.24 14.86 -0.79
CA LYS A 217 -8.69 13.47 -0.64
C LYS A 217 -7.69 12.62 0.15
N TYR A 218 -6.78 13.23 0.93
CA TYR A 218 -5.76 12.48 1.64
C TYR A 218 -6.37 11.47 2.61
N VAL A 219 -7.45 11.80 3.32
CA VAL A 219 -8.10 10.90 4.28
C VAL A 219 -8.58 9.62 3.58
N GLU A 220 -9.16 9.76 2.40
CA GLU A 220 -9.56 8.61 1.59
C GLU A 220 -8.34 7.80 1.14
N ARG A 221 -7.29 8.48 0.69
CA ARG A 221 -6.07 7.84 0.19
C ARG A 221 -5.35 7.06 1.29
N VAL A 222 -5.18 7.65 2.47
CA VAL A 222 -4.62 7.02 3.66
C VAL A 222 -5.43 5.80 4.07
N ARG A 223 -6.77 5.90 4.10
CA ARG A 223 -7.65 4.76 4.41
C ARG A 223 -7.44 3.60 3.44
N LYS A 224 -7.30 3.88 2.14
CA LYS A 224 -7.01 2.86 1.13
C LYS A 224 -5.65 2.21 1.32
N ILE A 225 -4.61 3.01 1.63
CA ILE A 225 -3.28 2.46 1.94
C ILE A 225 -3.39 1.48 3.11
N LYS A 226 -4.03 1.87 4.22
CA LYS A 226 -4.23 1.00 5.39
C LYS A 226 -4.98 -0.28 5.01
N ALA A 227 -6.06 -0.17 4.23
CA ALA A 227 -6.78 -1.34 3.74
C ALA A 227 -5.87 -2.29 2.92
N PHE A 228 -4.99 -1.77 2.07
CA PHE A 228 -4.04 -2.60 1.29
C PHE A 228 -2.97 -3.25 2.16
N LEU A 229 -2.50 -2.57 3.20
CA LEU A 229 -1.52 -3.12 4.14
C LEU A 229 -2.12 -4.27 4.98
N GLU A 230 -3.40 -4.18 5.32
CA GLU A 230 -4.12 -5.21 6.08
C GLU A 230 -4.63 -6.38 5.23
N LEU A 231 -4.79 -6.18 3.92
CA LEU A 231 -5.43 -7.14 3.02
C LEU A 231 -4.80 -8.54 3.03
N PRO A 232 -3.46 -8.71 3.06
CA PRO A 232 -2.84 -10.04 3.18
C PRO A 232 -3.34 -10.82 4.38
N LYS A 233 -3.45 -10.16 5.55
CA LYS A 233 -4.01 -10.77 6.76
C LYS A 233 -5.46 -11.19 6.55
N LYS A 234 -6.30 -10.26 6.09
CA LYS A 234 -7.74 -10.51 5.89
C LYS A 234 -8.01 -11.69 4.95
N LEU A 235 -7.19 -11.85 3.91
CA LEU A 235 -7.34 -12.94 2.95
C LEU A 235 -6.83 -14.28 3.50
N LEU A 236 -5.75 -14.29 4.29
CA LEU A 236 -5.31 -15.47 5.02
C LEU A 236 -6.35 -15.88 6.08
N ASP A 237 -6.85 -14.94 6.89
CA ASP A 237 -7.92 -15.19 7.87
C ASP A 237 -9.18 -15.75 7.20
N ASN A 238 -9.51 -15.28 5.98
CA ASN A 238 -10.61 -15.87 5.22
C ASN A 238 -10.33 -17.30 4.80
N LEU A 239 -9.11 -17.62 4.40
CA LEU A 239 -8.70 -18.97 4.03
C LEU A 239 -8.73 -19.92 5.24
N ASP A 240 -8.26 -19.46 6.39
CA ASP A 240 -8.22 -20.21 7.65
C ASP A 240 -9.59 -20.73 8.08
N ARG A 241 -10.64 -19.91 7.90
CA ARG A 241 -12.03 -20.27 8.23
C ARG A 241 -12.55 -21.53 7.55
N TYR A 242 -11.97 -21.89 6.41
CA TYR A 242 -12.38 -23.07 5.63
C TYR A 242 -11.34 -24.18 5.68
N HIS A 243 -10.23 -23.98 6.40
CA HIS A 243 -9.09 -24.88 6.36
C HIS A 243 -9.10 -25.83 7.56
N GLU A 244 -8.91 -27.13 7.31
CA GLU A 244 -8.87 -28.14 8.37
C GLU A 244 -7.54 -28.16 9.15
N ALA A 245 -6.52 -27.46 8.66
CA ALA A 245 -5.19 -27.40 9.27
C ALA A 245 -4.71 -25.95 9.45
N PRO A 246 -5.12 -25.24 10.53
CA PRO A 246 -4.86 -23.81 10.74
C PRO A 246 -3.37 -23.47 10.83
N GLU A 247 -2.53 -24.47 11.15
CA GLU A 247 -1.07 -24.34 11.23
C GLU A 247 -0.44 -23.84 9.93
N LEU A 248 -0.94 -24.26 8.75
CA LEU A 248 -0.43 -23.78 7.47
C LEU A 248 -0.70 -22.29 7.28
N VAL A 249 -1.90 -21.85 7.64
CA VAL A 249 -2.30 -20.44 7.49
C VAL A 249 -1.60 -19.58 8.53
N GLY A 250 -1.45 -20.08 9.77
CA GLY A 250 -0.62 -19.46 10.80
C GLY A 250 0.83 -19.30 10.36
N LEU A 251 1.41 -20.32 9.73
CA LEU A 251 2.76 -20.27 9.19
C LEU A 251 2.91 -19.22 8.09
N LEU A 252 1.93 -19.14 7.18
CA LEU A 252 1.87 -18.07 6.18
C LEU A 252 1.70 -16.69 6.83
N GLY A 253 0.92 -16.57 7.90
CA GLY A 253 0.75 -15.33 8.68
C GLY A 253 2.02 -14.88 9.40
N ASN A 254 2.75 -15.81 10.02
CA ASN A 254 4.01 -15.53 10.70
C ASN A 254 5.09 -15.08 9.68
N SER A 255 5.05 -15.65 8.48
CA SER A 255 5.96 -15.26 7.38
C SER A 255 5.78 -13.83 6.87
N ILE A 256 4.70 -13.15 7.26
CA ILE A 256 4.46 -11.75 6.91
C ILE A 256 4.59 -10.80 8.10
N GLY A 257 5.10 -11.29 9.25
CA GLY A 257 5.37 -10.48 10.44
C GLY A 257 4.11 -9.93 11.10
N LEU A 258 2.99 -10.67 11.02
CA LEU A 258 1.69 -10.24 11.53
C LEU A 258 1.38 -10.68 12.97
N SER A 259 2.24 -11.47 13.60
CA SER A 259 2.22 -11.69 15.05
C SER A 259 3.10 -10.63 15.71
N ALA A 260 2.50 -9.81 16.57
CA ALA A 260 3.19 -8.78 17.34
C ALA A 260 4.15 -9.36 18.41
N GLU A 261 4.40 -10.68 18.41
CA GLU A 261 5.06 -11.40 19.50
C GLU A 261 6.33 -12.17 19.05
N ASP A 262 6.61 -12.33 17.75
CA ASP A 262 7.56 -13.37 17.29
C ASP A 262 8.97 -12.91 16.85
N GLU A 263 9.37 -11.65 17.09
CA GLU A 263 10.76 -11.25 16.79
C GLU A 263 11.80 -11.87 17.75
N GLU A 264 11.40 -12.30 18.96
CA GLU A 264 12.33 -12.93 19.92
C GLU A 264 12.39 -14.46 19.80
N GLU A 265 11.35 -15.15 19.31
CA GLU A 265 11.28 -16.62 19.32
C GLU A 265 11.76 -17.28 18.00
N MET A 266 11.74 -16.56 16.87
CA MET A 266 12.26 -17.09 15.59
C MET A 266 13.79 -17.07 15.46
N LEU A 267 14.51 -16.51 16.45
CA LEU A 267 15.98 -16.43 16.49
C LEU A 267 16.60 -17.19 17.67
N SER A 268 15.80 -17.89 18.48
CA SER A 268 16.22 -18.78 19.57
C SER A 268 16.12 -20.25 19.19
#